data_AF-A0A0E0EWV8-F1
#
_entry.id   AF-A0A0E0EWV8-F1
#
_cell.length_a   1.000
_cell.length_b   1.000
_cell.length_c   1.000
_cell.angle_alpha   90.00
_cell.angle_beta   90.00
_cell.angle_gamma   90.00
#
_symmetry.space_group_name_H-M   'P 1'
#
loop_
_entity.id
_entity.type
_entity.pdbx_description
1 polymer ?
#
loop_
_entity_poly.entity_id
_entity_poly.type
_entity_poly.pdbx_seq_one_letter_code
_entity_poly.pdbx_strand_id
1 'polypeptide(L)'
;MDGRFVGVCFLLALLLLTNPTSADELDPGTCGTEVDPLDPCIQTLCKWNCELVAMKRGGHLTSYECGDRECKCDFCASSIGADEHGLHA
;
A
#
# COMPACT_ATOMS: atom_id res chain seq x y z
N MET A 1 33.73 -22.77 -16.22
CA MET A 1 32.66 -21.74 -16.29
C MET A 1 31.46 -22.28 -15.55
N ASP A 2 31.14 -21.59 -14.47
CA ASP A 2 30.47 -22.06 -13.27
C ASP A 2 28.94 -22.21 -13.42
N GLY A 3 28.47 -23.42 -13.71
CA GLY A 3 27.04 -23.76 -13.71
C GLY A 3 26.34 -23.61 -12.35
N ARG A 4 27.10 -23.36 -11.26
CA ARG A 4 26.57 -23.10 -9.92
C ARG A 4 25.95 -21.69 -9.80
N PHE A 5 26.42 -20.71 -10.56
CA PHE A 5 25.93 -19.32 -10.45
C PHE A 5 24.53 -19.14 -11.03
N VAL A 6 24.21 -19.85 -12.11
CA VAL A 6 22.91 -19.72 -12.80
C VAL A 6 21.76 -20.23 -11.92
N GLY A 7 21.99 -21.29 -11.14
CA GLY A 7 20.98 -21.86 -10.24
C GLY A 7 20.60 -20.94 -9.08
N VAL A 8 21.56 -20.19 -8.52
CA VAL A 8 21.31 -19.28 -7.40
C VAL A 8 20.45 -18.08 -7.83
N CYS A 9 20.71 -17.53 -9.02
CA CYS A 9 19.89 -16.45 -9.58
C CYS A 9 18.45 -16.90 -9.85
N PHE A 10 18.25 -18.12 -10.35
CA PHE A 10 16.92 -18.66 -10.63
C PHE A 10 16.09 -18.89 -9.34
N LEU A 11 16.74 -19.36 -8.27
CA LEU A 11 16.09 -19.55 -6.97
C LEU A 11 15.72 -18.22 -6.29
N LEU A 12 16.56 -17.19 -6.43
CA LEU A 12 16.25 -15.83 -5.96
C LEU A 12 15.07 -15.21 -6.73
N ALA A 13 15.03 -15.40 -8.05
CA ALA A 13 13.91 -14.94 -8.88
C ALA A 13 12.60 -15.63 -8.49
N LEU A 14 12.63 -16.94 -8.20
CA LEU A 14 11.45 -17.67 -7.74
C LEU A 14 10.97 -17.20 -6.36
N LEU A 15 11.87 -16.90 -5.42
CA LEU A 15 11.51 -16.34 -4.11
C LEU A 15 10.84 -14.96 -4.19
N LEU A 16 11.27 -14.12 -5.15
CA LEU A 16 10.65 -12.81 -5.41
C LEU A 16 9.27 -12.92 -6.07
N LEU A 17 9.02 -13.99 -6.84
CA LEU A 17 7.73 -14.23 -7.49
C LEU A 17 6.68 -14.85 -6.55
N THR A 18 7.10 -15.54 -5.48
CA THR A 18 6.19 -16.27 -4.57
C THR A 18 5.69 -15.47 -3.37
N ASN A 19 6.07 -14.21 -3.22
CA ASN A 19 5.39 -13.32 -2.28
C ASN A 19 4.53 -12.35 -3.08
N PRO A 20 3.27 -12.71 -3.41
CA PRO A 20 2.27 -11.67 -3.43
C PRO A 20 2.28 -11.16 -1.99
N THR A 21 2.97 -10.05 -1.73
CA THR A 21 2.52 -9.13 -0.68
C THR A 21 1.06 -8.93 -1.03
N SER A 22 0.20 -9.68 -0.34
CA SER A 22 -1.24 -9.54 -0.38
C SER A 22 -1.47 -8.15 0.17
N ALA A 23 -1.38 -7.15 -0.71
CA ALA A 23 -1.95 -5.87 -0.46
C ALA A 23 -3.43 -6.18 -0.27
N ASP A 24 -3.89 -6.05 0.97
CA ASP A 24 -5.32 -6.02 1.28
C ASP A 24 -5.82 -4.76 0.58
N GLU A 25 -6.15 -4.90 -0.70
CA GLU A 25 -6.65 -3.83 -1.56
C GLU A 25 -8.02 -3.44 -1.03
N LEU A 26 -8.21 -2.15 -0.80
CA LEU A 26 -9.49 -1.64 -0.32
C LEU A 26 -10.53 -1.82 -1.44
N ASP A 27 -11.70 -2.39 -1.10
CA ASP A 27 -12.79 -2.52 -2.07
C ASP A 27 -13.12 -1.15 -2.70
N PRO A 28 -13.28 -1.06 -4.04
CA PRO A 28 -13.54 0.21 -4.71
C PRO A 28 -14.79 0.89 -4.15
N GLY A 29 -14.68 2.17 -3.82
CA GLY A 29 -15.76 2.95 -3.21
C GLY A 29 -15.89 2.82 -1.68
N THR A 30 -15.00 2.09 -1.02
CA THR A 30 -14.92 2.06 0.46
C THR A 30 -13.92 3.08 1.00
N CYS A 31 -14.11 3.48 2.26
CA CYS A 31 -13.18 4.33 2.99
C CYS A 31 -12.68 3.60 4.24
N GLY A 32 -11.43 3.87 4.60
CA GLY A 32 -10.76 3.29 5.75
C GLY A 32 -10.09 4.36 6.61
N THR A 33 -9.82 3.98 7.85
CA THR A 33 -9.06 4.76 8.80
C THR A 33 -7.92 3.90 9.33
N GLU A 34 -6.70 4.43 9.35
CA GLU A 34 -5.51 3.81 9.93
C GLU A 34 -4.91 4.75 10.98
N VAL A 35 -4.43 4.19 12.10
CA VAL A 35 -3.81 4.97 13.17
C VAL A 35 -2.44 4.38 13.43
N ASP A 36 -1.41 5.18 13.19
CA ASP A 36 -0.02 4.81 13.39
C ASP A 36 0.57 5.52 14.62
N PRO A 37 1.28 4.81 15.50
CA PRO A 37 2.00 5.43 16.61
C PRO A 37 3.16 6.27 16.08
N LEU A 38 3.15 7.57 16.38
CA LEU A 38 4.18 8.53 15.96
C LEU A 38 4.49 9.49 17.11
N ASP A 39 5.64 9.33 17.75
CA ASP A 39 6.07 10.10 18.93
C ASP A 39 7.47 10.70 18.72
N PRO A 40 7.62 12.04 18.70
CA PRO A 40 6.56 13.04 18.68
C PRO A 40 5.80 13.02 17.35
N CYS A 41 4.50 13.32 17.37
CA CYS A 41 3.74 13.43 16.14
C CYS A 41 4.18 14.70 15.38
N ILE A 42 4.85 14.51 14.24
CA ILE A 42 5.28 15.59 13.36
C ILE A 42 4.32 15.61 12.16
N GLN A 43 3.55 16.69 11.97
CA GLN A 43 2.54 16.80 10.91
C GLN A 43 3.06 16.40 9.53
N THR A 44 4.26 16.86 9.16
CA THR A 44 4.86 16.53 7.87
C THR A 44 5.06 15.02 7.73
N LEU A 45 5.67 14.38 8.72
CA LEU A 45 5.90 12.93 8.69
C LEU A 45 4.59 12.15 8.70
N CYS A 46 3.63 12.59 9.52
CA CYS A 46 2.29 12.02 9.56
C CYS A 46 1.63 12.06 8.18
N LYS A 47 1.65 13.21 7.51
CA LYS A 47 1.11 13.36 6.15
C LYS A 47 1.77 12.40 5.15
N TRP A 48 3.10 12.38 5.09
CA TRP A 48 3.83 11.48 4.18
C TRP A 48 3.51 10.01 4.44
N ASN A 49 3.42 9.62 5.72
CA ASN A 49 3.05 8.26 6.11
C ASN A 49 1.62 7.93 5.66
N CYS A 50 0.66 8.82 5.92
CA CYS A 50 -0.72 8.62 5.49
C CYS A 50 -0.89 8.56 3.96
N GLU A 51 -0.11 9.34 3.20
CA GLU A 51 -0.07 9.24 1.74
C GLU A 51 0.43 7.86 1.28
N LEU A 52 1.50 7.35 1.91
CA LEU A 52 2.02 6.01 1.62
C LEU A 52 1.02 4.91 1.97
N VAL A 53 0.35 5.01 3.12
CA VAL A 53 -0.72 4.08 3.54
C VAL A 53 -1.84 4.09 2.52
N ALA A 54 -2.34 5.26 2.13
CA ALA A 54 -3.41 5.38 1.14
C ALA A 54 -3.02 4.72 -0.20
N MET A 55 -1.81 5.00 -0.71
CA MET A 55 -1.29 4.39 -1.94
C MET A 55 -1.17 2.87 -1.82
N LYS A 56 -0.65 2.37 -0.69
CA LYS A 56 -0.52 0.94 -0.43
C LYS A 56 -1.87 0.22 -0.41
N ARG A 57 -2.94 0.91 -0.01
CA ARG A 57 -4.32 0.41 0.02
C ARG A 57 -5.07 0.58 -1.30
N GLY A 58 -4.44 1.15 -2.34
CA GLY A 58 -5.11 1.43 -3.61
C GLY A 58 -6.08 2.64 -3.56
N GLY A 59 -5.92 3.50 -2.54
CA GLY A 59 -6.76 4.67 -2.32
C GLY A 59 -6.01 6.00 -2.42
N HIS A 60 -6.70 7.06 -2.02
CA HIS A 60 -6.13 8.39 -1.84
C HIS A 60 -6.40 8.90 -0.44
N LEU A 61 -5.47 9.69 0.09
CA LEU A 61 -5.60 10.31 1.40
C LEU A 61 -6.72 11.35 1.37
N THR A 62 -7.70 11.25 2.29
CA THR A 62 -8.77 12.25 2.44
C THR A 62 -8.50 13.22 3.57
N SER A 63 -8.03 12.72 4.70
CA SER A 63 -7.64 13.53 5.86
C SER A 63 -6.53 12.86 6.65
N TYR A 64 -5.77 13.68 7.38
CA TYR A 64 -4.83 13.21 8.38
C TYR A 64 -4.88 14.11 9.59
N GLU A 65 -4.69 13.52 10.77
CA GLU A 65 -4.67 14.21 12.05
C GLU A 65 -3.46 13.75 12.85
N CYS A 66 -2.75 14.72 13.43
CA CYS A 66 -1.57 14.47 14.24
C CYS A 66 -1.94 14.75 15.69
N GLY A 67 -2.14 13.69 16.48
CA GLY A 67 -2.42 13.76 17.92
C GLY A 67 -1.13 13.84 18.74
N ASP A 68 -1.23 13.65 20.07
CA ASP A 68 -0.06 13.78 20.95
C ASP A 68 1.05 12.76 20.63
N ARG A 69 0.68 11.53 20.23
CA ARG A 69 1.63 10.41 19.96
C ARG A 69 1.16 9.47 18.86
N GLU A 70 0.20 9.91 18.07
CA GLU A 70 -0.46 9.10 17.05
C GLU A 70 -0.77 9.94 15.81
N CYS A 71 -0.59 9.33 14.66
CA CYS A 71 -0.94 9.87 13.37
C CYS A 71 -2.14 9.09 12.85
N LYS A 72 -3.27 9.76 12.70
CA LYS A 72 -4.49 9.19 12.13
C LYS A 72 -4.59 9.55 10.66
N CYS A 73 -4.90 8.57 9.84
CA CYS A 73 -5.03 8.67 8.39
C CYS A 73 -6.41 8.19 7.98
N ASP A 74 -7.19 9.01 7.28
CA ASP A 74 -8.41 8.58 6.61
C ASP A 74 -8.19 8.59 5.11
N PHE A 75 -8.58 7.52 4.43
CA PHE A 75 -8.39 7.36 2.99
C PHE A 75 -9.58 6.67 2.37
N CYS A 76 -9.79 6.89 1.08
CA CYS A 76 -10.85 6.22 0.32
C CYS A 76 -10.27 5.56 -0.93
N ALA A 77 -10.80 4.39 -1.26
CA ALA A 77 -10.53 3.73 -2.53
C ALA A 77 -11.03 4.61 -3.67
N SER A 78 -10.17 4.81 -4.67
CA SER A 78 -10.60 5.53 -5.88
C SER A 78 -11.62 4.66 -6.63
N SER A 79 -12.76 5.23 -7.00
CA SER A 79 -13.81 4.52 -7.75
C SER A 79 -13.41 4.14 -9.19
N ILE A 80 -12.16 4.36 -9.58
CA ILE A 80 -11.62 4.19 -10.95
C ILE A 80 -11.08 2.76 -11.17
N GLY A 81 -11.57 1.78 -10.41
CA GLY A 81 -11.13 0.38 -10.47
C GLY A 81 -12.22 -0.64 -10.83
N ALA A 82 -13.45 -0.21 -11.11
CA ALA A 82 -14.55 -1.10 -11.49
C ALA A 82 -14.83 -1.16 -13.01
N ASP A 83 -13.90 -0.70 -13.84
CA ASP A 83 -14.05 -0.63 -15.30
C ASP A 83 -12.95 -1.39 -16.09
N GLU A 84 -12.31 -2.39 -15.48
CA GLU A 84 -11.42 -3.33 -16.20
C GLU A 84 -12.06 -4.71 -16.41
N HIS A 85 -13.37 -4.77 -16.63
CA HIS A 85 -14.06 -5.94 -17.19
C HIS A 85 -15.01 -5.59 -18.35
N GLY A 86 -14.79 -4.45 -19.01
CA GLY A 86 -15.50 -4.03 -20.22
C GLY A 86 -14.81 -4.47 -21.52
N LEU A 87 -14.39 -5.73 -21.64
CA LEU A 87 -13.91 -6.27 -22.91
C LEU A 87 -14.44 -7.68 -23.11
N HIS A 88 -15.71 -7.82 -23.48
CA HIS A 88 -16.22 -8.92 -24.31
C HIS A 88 -17.69 -8.62 -24.68
N ALA A 89 -17.92 -7.99 -25.83
CA ALA A 89 -19.10 -8.14 -26.67
C ALA A 89 -18.77 -7.71 -28.10
#